data_AF-A0A354X7J9-F1
#
_entry.id   AF-A0A354X7J9-F1
#
_cell.length_a   1.000
_cell.length_b   1.000
_cell.length_c   1.000
_cell.angle_alpha   90.00
_cell.angle_beta   90.00
_cell.angle_gamma   90.00
#
_symmetry.space_group_name_H-M   'P 1'
#
loop_
_entity.id
_entity.type
_entity.pdbx_description
1 polymer ?
#
loop_
_entity_poly.entity_id
_entity_poly.type
_entity_poly.pdbx_seq_one_letter_code
_entity_poly.pdbx_strand_id
1 'polypeptide(L)'
;FVAFGATVLVPLLVGLDPSTALFAAGVGTLVFHLVTKGIVPIFLGSSFAFIAPIIKATELYGLAGTLSGLVAVGFVYFLMSALVKWQGLRLIERLFPPVVIGPVIT
;
A
#
# COMPACT_ATOMS: atom_id res chain seq x y z
N PHE A 1 3.19 -12.57 13.04
CA PHE A 1 4.44 -13.06 12.43
C PHE A 1 4.38 -13.23 10.91
N VAL A 2 3.25 -13.64 10.30
CA VAL A 2 3.15 -13.81 8.83
C VAL A 2 3.47 -12.52 8.04
N ALA A 3 2.97 -11.36 8.47
CA ALA A 3 3.22 -10.08 7.79
C ALA A 3 4.66 -9.54 7.95
N PHE A 4 5.46 -10.09 8.87
CA PHE A 4 6.83 -9.63 9.13
C PHE A 4 7.75 -9.90 7.94
N GLY A 5 7.67 -11.11 7.35
CA GLY A 5 8.49 -11.51 6.21
C GLY A 5 8.29 -10.58 5.02
N ALA A 6 7.03 -10.30 4.66
CA ALA A 6 6.69 -9.35 3.60
C ALA A 6 7.18 -7.91 3.90
N THR A 7 6.99 -7.44 5.14
CA THR A 7 7.29 -6.05 5.53
C THR A 7 8.78 -5.77 5.57
N VAL A 8 9.61 -6.76 5.86
CA VAL A 8 11.08 -6.65 5.87
C VAL A 8 11.69 -6.94 4.49
N LEU A 9 11.14 -7.90 3.75
CA LEU A 9 11.68 -8.31 2.45
C LEU A 9 11.61 -7.19 1.41
N VAL A 10 10.48 -6.48 1.31
CA VAL A 10 10.32 -5.42 0.30
C VAL A 10 11.35 -4.29 0.48
N PRO A 11 11.50 -3.65 1.66
CA PRO A 11 12.52 -2.61 1.88
C PRO A 11 13.93 -3.09 1.55
N LEU A 12 14.29 -4.32 1.94
CA LEU A 12 15.59 -4.90 1.63
C LEU A 12 15.84 -4.98 0.11
N LEU A 13 14.83 -5.37 -0.67
CA LEU A 13 14.93 -5.48 -2.13
C LEU A 13 15.08 -4.12 -2.83
N VAL A 14 14.54 -3.04 -2.26
CA VAL A 14 14.67 -1.68 -2.80
C VAL A 14 15.75 -0.84 -2.11
N GLY A 15 16.52 -1.42 -1.19
CA GLY A 15 17.63 -0.75 -0.49
C GLY A 15 17.19 0.26 0.57
N LEU A 16 15.97 0.13 1.11
CA LEU A 16 15.45 0.96 2.21
C LEU A 16 15.64 0.26 3.57
N ASP A 17 15.72 1.05 4.64
CA ASP A 17 15.89 0.51 5.99
C ASP A 17 14.59 -0.21 6.48
N PRO A 18 14.68 -1.51 6.84
CA PRO A 18 13.52 -2.29 7.28
C PRO A 18 12.91 -1.81 8.59
N SER A 19 13.68 -1.16 9.46
CA SER A 19 13.21 -0.66 10.75
C SER A 19 12.22 0.48 10.54
N THR A 20 12.52 1.41 9.62
CA THR A 20 11.56 2.45 9.21
C THR A 20 10.29 1.88 8.59
N ALA A 21 10.39 0.81 7.79
CA ALA A 21 9.22 0.16 7.20
C ALA A 21 8.35 -0.53 8.25
N LEU A 22 8.96 -1.25 9.20
CA LEU A 22 8.26 -1.87 10.33
C LEU A 22 7.58 -0.83 11.22
N PHE A 23 8.28 0.29 11.50
CA PHE A 23 7.72 1.39 12.26
C PHE A 23 6.51 2.01 11.54
N ALA A 24 6.64 2.31 10.25
CA ALA A 24 5.55 2.87 9.44
C ALA A 24 4.36 1.89 9.32
N ALA A 25 4.61 0.59 9.15
CA ALA A 25 3.59 -0.45 9.13
C ALA A 25 2.85 -0.56 10.48
N GLY A 26 3.57 -0.50 11.60
CA GLY A 26 2.99 -0.49 12.94
C GLY A 26 2.11 0.74 13.19
N VAL A 27 2.65 1.93 12.91
CA VAL A 27 1.90 3.20 13.04
C VAL A 27 0.68 3.22 12.12
N GLY A 28 0.84 2.82 10.86
CA GLY A 28 -0.26 2.74 9.90
C GLY A 28 -1.35 1.77 10.36
N THR A 29 -0.96 0.62 10.91
CA THR A 29 -1.91 -0.36 11.46
C THR A 29 -2.69 0.21 12.64
N LEU A 30 -2.03 0.95 13.54
CA LEU A 30 -2.72 1.61 14.66
C LEU A 30 -3.71 2.67 14.16
N VAL A 31 -3.30 3.52 13.22
CA VAL A 31 -4.19 4.52 12.60
C VAL A 31 -5.38 3.83 11.92
N PHE A 32 -5.15 2.74 11.21
CA PHE A 32 -6.21 1.97 10.57
C PHE A 32 -7.21 1.41 11.59
N HIS A 33 -6.74 0.84 12.70
CA HIS A 33 -7.62 0.35 13.76
C HIS A 33 -8.42 1.49 14.40
N LEU A 34 -7.83 2.68 14.58
CA LEU A 34 -8.54 3.84 15.10
C LEU A 34 -9.65 4.30 14.14
N VAL A 35 -9.36 4.37 12.84
CA VAL A 35 -10.35 4.78 11.82
C VAL A 35 -11.46 3.73 11.67
N THR A 36 -11.12 2.43 11.73
CA THR A 36 -12.09 1.33 11.61
C THR A 36 -12.74 0.92 12.94
N LYS A 37 -12.45 1.63 14.04
CA LYS A 37 -12.95 1.35 15.39
C LYS A 37 -12.64 -0.09 15.86
N GLY A 38 -11.54 -0.66 15.40
CA GLY A 38 -11.09 -2.01 15.78
C GLY A 38 -11.94 -3.16 15.22
N ILE A 39 -12.79 -2.90 14.22
CA ILE A 39 -13.69 -3.92 13.66
C ILE A 39 -12.94 -4.92 12.78
N VAL A 40 -11.87 -4.49 12.09
CA VAL A 40 -11.14 -5.30 11.12
C VAL A 40 -9.73 -5.60 11.64
N PRO A 41 -9.44 -6.83 12.11
CA PRO A 41 -8.16 -7.20 12.70
C PRO A 41 -7.13 -7.53 11.60
N ILE A 42 -6.62 -6.52 10.91
CA ILE A 42 -5.61 -6.67 9.85
C ILE A 42 -4.34 -5.86 10.15
N PHE A 43 -3.20 -6.43 9.78
CA PHE A 43 -1.91 -5.75 9.84
C PHE A 43 -1.53 -5.25 8.45
N LEU A 44 -1.17 -3.97 8.33
CA LEU A 44 -0.74 -3.38 7.08
C LEU A 44 0.71 -3.78 6.80
N GLY A 45 0.93 -4.65 5.81
CA GLY A 45 2.27 -5.05 5.36
C GLY A 45 2.73 -4.30 4.11
N SER A 46 4.01 -4.46 3.75
CA SER A 46 4.57 -3.92 2.50
C SER A 46 3.97 -4.61 1.27
N SER A 47 3.60 -3.81 0.26
CA SER A 47 2.98 -4.31 -0.97
C SER A 47 4.03 -4.65 -2.03
N PHE A 48 4.05 -5.91 -2.47
CA PHE A 48 4.98 -6.42 -3.49
C PHE A 48 4.80 -5.75 -4.85
N ALA A 49 3.59 -5.24 -5.14
CA ALA A 49 3.29 -4.50 -6.36
C ALA A 49 4.16 -3.25 -6.54
N PHE A 50 4.76 -2.72 -5.46
CA PHE A 50 5.61 -1.54 -5.49
C PHE A 50 7.10 -1.84 -5.70
N ILE A 51 7.55 -3.11 -5.68
CA ILE A 51 8.96 -3.44 -5.88
C ILE A 51 9.45 -2.94 -7.24
N ALA A 52 8.83 -3.39 -8.34
CA ALA A 52 9.26 -3.03 -9.69
C ALA A 52 9.15 -1.51 -9.97
N PRO A 53 8.05 -0.82 -9.60
CA PRO A 53 7.97 0.63 -9.73
C PRO A 53 9.01 1.39 -8.91
N ILE A 54 9.30 1.00 -7.66
CA ILE A 54 10.28 1.69 -6.81
C ILE A 54 11.69 1.51 -7.37
N ILE A 55 12.06 0.31 -7.81
CA ILE A 55 13.37 0.07 -8.46
C ILE A 55 13.47 0.99 -9.68
N LYS A 56 12.47 0.97 -10.56
CA LYS A 56 12.54 1.75 -11.80
C LYS A 56 12.50 3.25 -11.58
N ALA A 57 11.67 3.73 -10.65
CA ALA A 57 11.60 5.15 -10.30
C ALA A 57 12.92 5.63 -9.67
N THR A 58 13.56 4.79 -8.86
CA THR A 58 14.84 5.13 -8.21
C THR A 58 15.96 5.23 -9.23
N GLU A 59 15.98 4.36 -10.25
CA GLU A 59 16.91 4.49 -11.39
C GLU A 59 16.72 5.81 -12.17
N LEU A 60 15.47 6.23 -12.39
CA LEU A 60 15.15 7.37 -13.25
C LEU A 60 15.21 8.71 -12.54
N TYR A 61 14.78 8.78 -11.28
CA TYR A 61 14.51 10.02 -10.54
C TYR A 61 15.25 10.08 -9.19
N GLY A 62 16.02 9.05 -8.84
CA GLY A 62 16.68 8.94 -7.54
C GLY A 62 15.71 8.69 -6.38
N LEU A 63 16.27 8.47 -5.20
CA LEU A 63 15.51 8.07 -4.02
C LEU A 63 14.51 9.16 -3.57
N ALA A 64 14.92 10.44 -3.59
CA ALA A 64 14.04 11.56 -3.24
C ALA A 64 12.84 11.68 -4.20
N GLY A 65 13.07 11.49 -5.51
CA GLY A 65 12.01 11.44 -6.52
C GLY A 65 11.01 10.32 -6.24
N THR A 66 11.51 9.11 -5.98
CA THR A 66 10.68 7.94 -5.64
C THR A 66 9.84 8.17 -4.38
N LEU A 67 10.42 8.72 -3.31
CA LEU A 67 9.69 9.02 -2.07
C LEU A 67 8.55 10.02 -2.30
N SER A 68 8.79 11.08 -3.09
CA SER A 68 7.75 12.03 -3.44
C SER A 68 6.63 11.39 -4.28
N GLY A 69 6.98 10.45 -5.15
CA GLY A 69 6.02 9.64 -5.91
C GLY A 69 5.18 8.74 -5.01
N LEU A 70 5.78 8.12 -3.99
CA LEU A 70 5.04 7.31 -3.00
C LEU A 70 4.04 8.16 -2.21
N VAL A 71 4.40 9.39 -1.85
CA VAL A 71 3.47 10.33 -1.22
C VAL A 71 2.31 10.67 -2.16
N ALA A 72 2.59 10.93 -3.44
CA ALA A 72 1.54 11.19 -4.44
C ALA A 72 0.60 9.99 -4.63
N VAL A 73 1.12 8.75 -4.61
CA VAL A 73 0.29 7.54 -4.64
C VAL A 73 -0.63 7.47 -3.41
N GLY A 74 -0.11 7.79 -2.22
CA GLY A 74 -0.93 7.86 -1.00
C GLY A 74 -2.08 8.86 -1.12
N PHE A 75 -1.83 10.00 -1.76
CA PHE A 75 -2.87 10.99 -2.05
C PHE A 75 -3.93 10.47 -3.04
N VAL A 76 -3.52 9.74 -4.08
CA VAL A 76 -4.46 9.08 -5.01
C VAL A 76 -5.34 8.06 -4.27
N TYR A 77 -4.77 7.27 -3.35
CA TYR A 77 -5.56 6.35 -2.53
C TYR A 77 -6.55 7.07 -1.61
N PHE A 78 -6.16 8.21 -1.05
CA PHE A 78 -7.08 9.05 -0.27
C PHE A 78 -8.25 9.56 -1.12
N LEU A 79 -7.98 10.06 -2.34
CA LEU A 79 -9.02 10.51 -3.27
C LEU A 79 -9.95 9.36 -3.68
N MET A 80 -9.41 8.19 -3.99
CA MET A 80 -10.19 7.00 -4.32
C MET A 80 -11.07 6.57 -3.14
N SER A 81 -10.54 6.60 -1.90
CA SER A 81 -11.32 6.32 -0.69
C SER A 81 -12.49 7.29 -0.52
N ALA A 82 -12.27 8.59 -0.76
CA ALA A 82 -13.31 9.60 -0.72
C ALA A 82 -14.38 9.40 -1.80
N LEU A 83 -13.96 9.05 -3.04
CA LEU A 83 -14.86 8.78 -4.15
C LEU A 83 -15.76 7.56 -3.87
N VAL A 84 -15.16 6.47 -3.36
CA VAL A 84 -15.88 5.26 -2.96
C VAL A 84 -16.87 5.54 -1.85
N LYS A 85 -16.51 6.38 -0.87
CA LYS A 85 -17.42 6.81 0.19
C LYS A 85 -18.64 7.57 -0.36
N TRP A 86 -18.47 8.32 -1.45
CA TRP A 86 -19.56 9.10 -2.05
C TRP A 86 -20.46 8.27 -2.98
N GLN A 87 -19.88 7.43 -3.84
CA GLN A 87 -20.62 6.66 -4.86
C GLN A 87 -21.03 5.24 -4.42
N GLY A 88 -20.51 4.77 -3.28
CA GLY A 88 -20.76 3.43 -2.75
C GLY A 88 -20.01 2.31 -3.49
N LEU A 89 -20.22 1.07 -3.05
CA LEU A 89 -19.50 -0.11 -3.57
C LEU A 89 -19.77 -0.45 -5.05
N ARG A 90 -20.88 0.05 -5.62
CA ARG A 90 -21.25 -0.24 -7.02
C ARG A 90 -20.22 0.26 -8.03
N LEU A 91 -19.46 1.30 -7.70
CA LEU A 91 -18.38 1.80 -8.55
C LEU A 91 -17.23 0.79 -8.63
N ILE A 92 -16.82 0.23 -7.48
CA ILE A 92 -15.74 -0.75 -7.41
C ILE A 92 -16.12 -2.02 -8.15
N GLU A 93 -17.34 -2.52 -7.96
CA GLU A 93 -17.83 -3.73 -8.64
C GLU A 93 -17.88 -3.57 -10.17
N ARG A 94 -18.15 -2.35 -10.67
CA ARG A 94 -18.13 -2.05 -12.11
C ARG A 94 -16.72 -1.88 -12.67
N LEU A 95 -15.81 -1.24 -11.92
CA LEU A 95 -14.44 -1.00 -12.37
C LEU A 95 -13.56 -2.25 -12.25
N PHE A 96 -13.79 -3.05 -11.22
CA PHE A 96 -13.02 -4.25 -10.90
C PHE A 96 -13.97 -5.43 -10.69
N PRO A 97 -14.58 -5.96 -11.77
CA PRO A 97 -15.37 -7.17 -11.65
C PRO A 97 -14.48 -8.34 -11.19
N PRO A 98 -15.05 -9.36 -10.52
CA PRO A 98 -14.29 -10.48 -9.95
C PRO A 98 -13.36 -11.20 -10.94
N VAL A 99 -13.74 -11.20 -12.22
CA VAL A 99 -12.95 -11.77 -13.33
C VAL A 99 -11.59 -11.09 -13.53
N VAL A 100 -11.45 -9.82 -13.14
CA VAL A 100 -10.19 -9.06 -13.21
C VAL A 100 -9.43 -9.13 -11.90
N ILE A 101 -10.13 -9.18 -10.76
CA ILE A 101 -9.50 -9.24 -9.44
C ILE A 101 -8.77 -10.57 -9.24
N GLY A 102 -9.37 -11.70 -9.64
CA GLY A 102 -8.79 -13.03 -9.45
C GLY A 102 -7.36 -13.17 -9.99
N PRO A 103 -7.12 -12.93 -11.29
CA PRO A 103 -5.80 -13.03 -11.90
C PRO A 103 -4.74 -12.05 -11.38
N VAL A 104 -5.16 -10.94 -10.76
CA VAL A 104 -4.24 -9.90 -10.26
C VAL A 104 -3.71 -10.23 -8.87
N ILE A 105 -4.46 -11.02 -8.08
CA ILE A 105 -4.09 -11.39 -6.71
C ILE A 105 -3.25 -12.70 -6.68
N THR A 106 -3.46 -13.62 -7.62
CA THR A 106 -2.68 -14.88 -7.79
C THR A 106 -1.29 -14.62 -8.33
#